data_AF-A0A177E6Z1-F1
#
_entry.id   AF-A0A177E6Z1-F1
#
_cell.length_a   1.000
_cell.length_b   1.000
_cell.length_c   1.000
_cell.angle_alpha   90.00
_cell.angle_beta   90.00
_cell.angle_gamma   90.00
#
_symmetry.space_group_name_H-M   'P 1'
#
loop_
_entity.id
_entity.type
_entity.pdbx_description
1 polymer ?
#
loop_
_entity_poly.entity_id
_entity_poly.type
_entity_poly.pdbx_seq_one_letter_code
_entity_poly.pdbx_strand_id
1 'polypeptide(L)'
;MPEKLTYITLKEKAGKKRLKEPASFGLPLPEGLVKDAKTLAILNPEGNQVLAQWKPLLYWPDGSLKWVLGDFLADVEAGEEKKYAVALKKETSFPETSLSLTKTESFIEVKSSHISFLISKKSSFLENVLINEQAILAKTNWQLKGAKEKQADFEVKNIEVEEAGPLKVVIGIRGQISPKQDLHLLFYQRLSFWHNLPLVKVEFTIRNPRRAKHKGGYWDLGDPGSMYIKDLSLILCPAEENEKIFFSLEGSWSFKECFPPFEVYQDSSGGELWQSPVHVNREGIVPVTFKGFRLKQESFEKYGLRANPLVKAILKNNYEITLAVPYFWQNFPKAIKIEKSLIRFALFPEEFNDLHEIQGGEQKTHEFWLAFGDKKQPVPDISWVFSPLVPVLDPEWISQTKAVLYFSIFKEDPDYAKITQEALEGENSFFVKREKIDEYGWRNFGDVYADHETVFHKGERPLVSHYNNQYDLIYSFLFQFLRTGDRRWFTLGEEP
;
A
#
# COMPACT_ATOMS: atom_id res chain seq x y z
N MET A 1 0.18 11.50 -36.84
CA MET A 1 0.13 11.61 -35.37
C MET A 1 -0.87 10.59 -34.84
N PRO A 2 -0.63 10.00 -33.65
CA PRO A 2 -1.58 9.09 -33.02
C PRO A 2 -2.94 9.78 -32.79
N GLU A 3 -4.04 9.05 -32.93
CA GLU A 3 -5.38 9.55 -32.60
C GLU A 3 -5.52 9.56 -31.07
N LYS A 4 -5.65 10.76 -30.47
CA LYS A 4 -5.78 10.90 -29.01
C LYS A 4 -7.23 10.59 -28.61
N LEU A 5 -7.38 9.71 -27.62
CA LEU A 5 -8.67 9.30 -27.08
C LEU A 5 -9.11 10.20 -25.91
N THR A 6 -8.25 10.32 -24.90
CA THR A 6 -8.51 11.06 -23.67
C THR A 6 -7.21 11.51 -23.02
N TYR A 7 -7.31 12.25 -21.91
CA TYR A 7 -6.17 12.68 -21.11
C TYR A 7 -6.24 12.12 -19.69
N ILE A 8 -5.06 11.85 -19.15
CA ILE A 8 -4.80 11.56 -17.75
C ILE A 8 -4.17 12.81 -17.16
N THR A 9 -4.79 13.38 -16.15
CA THR A 9 -4.27 14.52 -15.41
C THR A 9 -3.60 14.03 -14.12
N LEU A 10 -2.36 14.45 -13.91
CA LEU A 10 -1.60 14.22 -12.67
C LEU A 10 -1.36 15.57 -12.01
N LYS A 11 -1.69 15.68 -10.72
CA LYS A 11 -1.44 16.90 -9.93
C LYS A 11 -0.48 16.58 -8.80
N GLU A 12 0.69 17.23 -8.80
CA GLU A 12 1.64 17.17 -7.71
C GLU A 12 1.25 18.20 -6.64
N LYS A 13 0.97 17.74 -5.42
CA LYS A 13 0.47 18.61 -4.33
C LYS A 13 1.39 18.67 -3.12
N ALA A 14 2.44 17.84 -3.07
CA ALA A 14 3.37 17.78 -1.96
C ALA A 14 4.54 18.77 -2.12
N GLY A 15 4.61 19.51 -3.23
CA GLY A 15 5.69 20.45 -3.53
C GLY A 15 7.01 19.75 -3.83
N LYS A 16 6.95 18.57 -4.46
CA LYS A 16 8.11 17.71 -4.74
C LYS A 16 8.06 17.18 -6.16
N LYS A 17 9.19 17.33 -6.86
CA LYS A 17 9.38 16.74 -8.17
C LYS A 17 9.23 15.22 -8.10
N ARG A 18 8.39 14.66 -8.96
CA ARG A 18 8.20 13.23 -9.17
C ARG A 18 8.99 12.80 -10.39
N LEU A 19 9.79 11.76 -10.23
CA LEU A 19 10.62 11.19 -11.29
C LEU A 19 10.38 9.69 -11.36
N LYS A 20 9.91 9.23 -12.52
CA LYS A 20 9.58 7.83 -12.80
C LYS A 20 8.70 7.19 -11.72
N GLU A 21 7.76 7.94 -11.16
CA GLU A 21 6.85 7.42 -10.15
C GLU A 21 5.87 6.42 -10.81
N PRO A 22 5.76 5.18 -10.32
CA PRO A 22 4.77 4.23 -10.81
C PRO A 22 3.34 4.77 -10.67
N ALA A 23 2.63 4.87 -11.79
CA ALA A 23 1.24 5.32 -11.84
C ALA A 23 0.36 4.30 -12.56
N SER A 24 -0.79 3.98 -11.97
CA SER A 24 -1.77 3.04 -12.52
C SER A 24 -3.16 3.66 -12.58
N PHE A 25 -3.92 3.37 -13.63
CA PHE A 25 -5.29 3.87 -13.80
C PHE A 25 -6.16 2.89 -14.58
N GLY A 26 -7.44 2.84 -14.25
CA GLY A 26 -8.43 2.13 -15.06
C GLY A 26 -8.94 3.01 -16.19
N LEU A 27 -8.78 2.57 -17.43
CA LEU A 27 -9.31 3.23 -18.62
C LEU A 27 -10.62 2.55 -19.06
N PRO A 28 -11.78 3.21 -18.91
CA PRO A 28 -12.98 2.77 -19.58
C PRO A 28 -12.90 3.09 -21.08
N LEU A 29 -13.47 2.21 -21.90
CA LEU A 29 -13.48 2.33 -23.36
C LEU A 29 -14.91 2.13 -23.90
N PRO A 30 -15.34 2.93 -24.90
CA PRO A 30 -16.61 2.70 -25.59
C PRO A 30 -16.66 1.32 -26.26
N GLU A 31 -17.87 0.75 -26.33
CA GLU A 31 -18.14 -0.48 -27.08
C GLU A 31 -17.72 -0.32 -28.55
N GLY A 32 -17.03 -1.33 -29.08
CA GLY A 32 -16.53 -1.39 -30.45
C GLY A 32 -15.23 -0.65 -30.73
N LEU A 33 -14.74 0.22 -29.81
CA LEU A 33 -13.61 1.12 -30.12
C LEU A 33 -12.24 0.39 -30.17
N VAL A 34 -11.93 -0.42 -29.16
CA VAL A 34 -10.61 -1.06 -29.04
C VAL A 34 -10.80 -2.54 -28.75
N LYS A 35 -10.21 -3.40 -29.58
CA LYS A 35 -10.25 -4.86 -29.41
C LYS A 35 -8.95 -5.46 -28.86
N ASP A 36 -7.82 -4.79 -29.08
CA ASP A 36 -6.50 -5.23 -28.62
C ASP A 36 -5.82 -4.10 -27.84
N ALA A 37 -5.48 -4.35 -26.58
CA ALA A 37 -4.84 -3.37 -25.72
C ALA A 37 -3.45 -2.93 -26.24
N LYS A 38 -2.82 -3.72 -27.12
CA LYS A 38 -1.54 -3.37 -27.76
C LYS A 38 -1.63 -2.16 -28.69
N THR A 39 -2.84 -1.76 -29.11
CA THR A 39 -3.05 -0.54 -29.91
C THR A 39 -3.08 0.73 -29.06
N LEU A 40 -3.11 0.62 -27.73
CA LEU A 40 -3.09 1.75 -26.82
C LEU A 40 -1.65 2.23 -26.57
N ALA A 41 -1.50 3.54 -26.42
CA ALA A 41 -0.27 4.21 -26.07
C ALA A 41 -0.54 5.34 -25.07
N ILE A 42 0.48 5.70 -24.29
CA ILE A 42 0.48 6.91 -23.48
C ILE A 42 1.52 7.86 -24.06
N LEU A 43 1.14 9.11 -24.28
CA LEU A 43 2.00 10.19 -24.76
C LEU A 43 2.21 11.19 -23.64
N ASN A 44 3.44 11.64 -23.47
CA ASN A 44 3.76 12.77 -22.59
C ASN A 44 3.29 14.11 -23.19
N PRO A 45 3.39 15.25 -22.46
CA PRO A 45 2.97 16.55 -22.98
C PRO A 45 3.68 16.98 -24.27
N GLU A 46 4.92 16.54 -24.47
CA GLU A 46 5.70 16.81 -25.68
C GLU A 46 5.25 15.95 -26.88
N GLY A 47 4.31 15.02 -26.68
CA GLY A 47 3.79 14.13 -27.72
C GLY A 47 4.62 12.86 -27.94
N ASN A 48 5.65 12.63 -27.12
CA ASN A 48 6.48 11.43 -27.17
C ASN A 48 5.78 10.27 -26.45
N GLN A 49 5.84 9.08 -27.04
CA GLN A 49 5.32 7.87 -26.41
C GLN A 49 6.19 7.48 -25.22
N VAL A 50 5.55 7.21 -24.08
CA VAL A 50 6.20 6.65 -22.89
C VAL A 50 6.02 5.12 -22.84
N LEU A 51 6.92 4.44 -22.14
CA LEU A 51 6.75 3.02 -21.84
C LEU A 51 5.51 2.85 -20.96
N ALA A 52 4.55 2.07 -21.45
CA ALA A 52 3.31 1.76 -20.76
C ALA A 52 2.98 0.28 -20.89
N GLN A 53 2.20 -0.23 -19.96
CA GLN A 53 1.70 -1.59 -19.94
C GLN A 53 0.18 -1.58 -19.77
N TRP A 54 -0.49 -2.43 -20.55
CA TRP A 54 -1.94 -2.46 -20.63
C TRP A 54 -2.45 -3.86 -20.34
N LYS A 55 -3.37 -3.99 -19.39
CA LYS A 55 -3.99 -5.26 -19.01
C LYS A 55 -5.51 -5.18 -19.18
N PRO A 56 -6.10 -5.88 -20.16
CA PRO A 56 -7.54 -6.06 -20.24
C PRO A 56 -8.13 -6.56 -18.92
N LEU A 57 -9.18 -5.90 -18.44
CA LEU A 57 -9.89 -6.29 -17.22
C LEU A 57 -11.30 -6.81 -17.53
N LEU A 58 -12.01 -6.12 -18.42
CA LEU A 58 -13.40 -6.44 -18.79
C LEU A 58 -13.64 -6.18 -20.27
N TYR A 59 -14.56 -6.94 -20.86
CA TYR A 59 -14.96 -6.86 -22.26
C TYR A 59 -16.46 -6.50 -22.38
N TRP A 60 -16.82 -5.85 -23.47
CA TRP A 60 -18.20 -5.69 -23.92
C TRP A 60 -18.71 -6.98 -24.59
N PRO A 61 -20.04 -7.14 -24.77
CA PRO A 61 -20.61 -8.30 -25.45
C PRO A 61 -20.09 -8.52 -26.88
N ASP A 62 -19.69 -7.47 -27.58
CA ASP A 62 -19.11 -7.52 -28.93
C ASP A 62 -17.63 -7.98 -28.96
N GLY A 63 -17.04 -8.24 -27.78
CA GLY A 63 -15.64 -8.64 -27.61
C GLY A 63 -14.64 -7.48 -27.59
N SER A 64 -15.08 -6.23 -27.70
CA SER A 64 -14.23 -5.06 -27.48
C SER A 64 -13.91 -4.86 -26.00
N LEU A 65 -12.84 -4.13 -25.70
CA LEU A 65 -12.40 -3.82 -24.35
C LEU A 65 -13.37 -2.83 -23.72
N LYS A 66 -13.88 -3.16 -22.52
CA LYS A 66 -14.70 -2.26 -21.69
C LYS A 66 -13.85 -1.54 -20.65
N TRP A 67 -12.95 -2.27 -20.00
CA TRP A 67 -12.00 -1.73 -19.03
C TRP A 67 -10.61 -2.32 -19.24
N VAL A 68 -9.61 -1.45 -19.17
CA VAL A 68 -8.19 -1.81 -19.27
C VAL A 68 -7.44 -1.11 -18.15
N LEU A 69 -6.55 -1.81 -17.45
CA LEU A 69 -5.60 -1.20 -16.54
C LEU A 69 -4.39 -0.69 -17.34
N GLY A 70 -4.06 0.59 -17.20
CA GLY A 70 -2.84 1.20 -17.74
C GLY A 70 -1.83 1.48 -16.63
N ASP A 71 -0.60 1.02 -16.82
CA ASP A 71 0.54 1.29 -15.95
C ASP A 71 1.61 2.07 -16.74
N PHE A 72 2.23 3.08 -16.11
CA PHE A 72 3.36 3.84 -16.66
C PHE A 72 4.22 4.45 -15.55
N LEU A 73 5.35 5.04 -15.92
CA LEU A 73 6.19 5.83 -15.01
C LEU A 73 5.99 7.30 -15.31
N ALA A 74 5.55 8.07 -14.31
CA ALA A 74 5.21 9.47 -14.45
C ALA A 74 6.36 10.40 -13.98
N ASP A 75 6.53 11.51 -14.69
CA ASP A 75 7.43 12.60 -14.34
C ASP A 75 6.62 13.89 -14.21
N VAL A 76 6.59 14.51 -13.03
CA VAL A 76 5.81 15.73 -12.74
C VAL A 76 6.66 16.66 -11.90
N GLU A 77 6.77 17.94 -12.26
CA GLU A 77 7.52 18.91 -11.46
C GLU A 77 6.79 19.24 -10.14
N ALA A 78 7.51 19.79 -9.18
CA ALA A 78 6.95 20.17 -7.88
C ALA A 78 5.80 21.18 -8.04
N GLY A 79 4.62 20.86 -7.49
CA GLY A 79 3.42 21.71 -7.58
C GLY A 79 2.79 21.79 -8.98
N GLU A 80 3.26 20.99 -9.95
CA GLU A 80 2.78 21.02 -11.32
C GLU A 80 1.50 20.18 -11.50
N GLU A 81 0.62 20.63 -12.40
CA GLU A 81 -0.40 19.80 -13.03
C GLU A 81 0.06 19.43 -14.44
N LYS A 82 0.10 18.13 -14.75
CA LYS A 82 0.60 17.60 -16.02
C LYS A 82 -0.39 16.66 -16.67
N LYS A 83 -0.54 16.75 -18.00
CA LYS A 83 -1.49 15.95 -18.78
C LYS A 83 -0.76 14.98 -19.72
N TYR A 84 -1.03 13.69 -19.55
CA TYR A 84 -0.62 12.63 -20.46
C TYR A 84 -1.79 12.27 -21.36
N ALA A 85 -1.56 12.07 -22.65
CA ALA A 85 -2.62 11.66 -23.57
C ALA A 85 -2.65 10.13 -23.72
N VAL A 86 -3.83 9.52 -23.66
CA VAL A 86 -4.03 8.15 -24.14
C VAL A 86 -4.35 8.23 -25.62
N ALA A 87 -3.70 7.40 -26.44
CA ALA A 87 -3.86 7.43 -27.89
C ALA A 87 -3.90 6.03 -28.52
N LEU A 88 -4.48 5.95 -29.72
CA LEU A 88 -4.37 4.80 -30.60
C LEU A 88 -3.13 4.92 -31.48
N LYS A 89 -2.27 3.90 -31.44
CA LYS A 89 -1.11 3.77 -32.34
C LYS A 89 -1.42 2.80 -33.48
N LYS A 90 -0.94 3.14 -34.68
CA LYS A 90 -1.10 2.33 -35.91
C LYS A 90 -0.16 1.13 -35.95
N GLU A 91 0.99 1.22 -35.30
CA GLU A 91 2.02 0.18 -35.29
C GLU A 91 2.26 -0.34 -33.86
N THR A 92 2.30 -1.65 -33.72
CA THR A 92 2.67 -2.35 -32.48
C THR A 92 4.19 -2.50 -32.41
N SER A 93 4.93 -1.40 -32.34
CA SER A 93 6.35 -1.49 -31.95
C SER A 93 6.44 -1.65 -30.43
N PHE A 94 7.27 -2.60 -30.01
CA PHE A 94 7.63 -2.83 -28.61
C PHE A 94 9.01 -2.22 -28.39
N PRO A 95 9.26 -1.56 -27.25
CA PRO A 95 10.61 -1.17 -26.89
C PRO A 95 11.50 -2.43 -26.79
N GLU A 96 12.70 -2.37 -27.37
CA GLU A 96 13.67 -3.49 -27.36
C GLU A 96 14.17 -3.84 -25.95
N THR A 97 14.04 -2.91 -25.00
CA THR A 97 14.43 -3.08 -23.60
C THR A 97 13.19 -3.27 -22.71
N SER A 98 13.17 -4.37 -21.96
CA SER A 98 12.06 -4.76 -21.09
C SER A 98 12.57 -5.46 -19.83
N LEU A 99 11.71 -5.56 -18.81
CA LEU A 99 11.94 -6.51 -17.72
C LEU A 99 11.98 -7.94 -18.27
N SER A 100 13.05 -8.66 -17.93
CA SER A 100 13.19 -10.08 -18.21
C SER A 100 12.81 -10.91 -16.99
N LEU A 101 12.19 -12.07 -17.24
CA LEU A 101 11.76 -13.00 -16.20
C LEU A 101 12.32 -14.39 -16.50
N THR A 102 13.17 -14.91 -15.61
CA THR A 102 13.74 -16.25 -15.72
C THR A 102 13.28 -17.11 -14.55
N LYS A 103 12.85 -18.34 -14.82
CA LYS A 103 12.46 -19.30 -13.77
C LYS A 103 13.50 -20.42 -13.70
N THR A 104 14.08 -20.64 -12.53
CA THR A 104 14.93 -21.80 -12.24
C THR A 104 14.19 -22.76 -11.32
N GLU A 105 14.82 -23.85 -10.87
CA GLU A 105 14.24 -24.74 -9.86
C GLU A 105 14.09 -24.02 -8.51
N SER A 106 15.07 -23.21 -8.13
CA SER A 106 15.17 -22.62 -6.78
C SER A 106 14.61 -21.20 -6.68
N PHE A 107 14.62 -20.43 -7.77
CA PHE A 107 14.22 -19.02 -7.75
C PHE A 107 13.46 -18.58 -9.01
N ILE A 108 12.78 -17.45 -8.90
CA ILE A 108 12.31 -16.62 -10.02
C ILE A 108 13.19 -15.37 -10.04
N GLU A 109 13.83 -15.09 -11.16
CA GLU A 109 14.63 -13.89 -11.36
C GLU A 109 13.82 -12.85 -12.16
N VAL A 110 13.69 -11.66 -11.60
CA VAL A 110 13.19 -10.47 -12.30
C VAL A 110 14.37 -9.54 -12.55
N LYS A 111 14.76 -9.37 -13.81
CA LYS A 111 15.99 -8.67 -14.18
C LYS A 111 15.74 -7.51 -15.15
N SER A 112 16.35 -6.38 -14.83
CA SER A 112 16.50 -5.19 -15.69
C SER A 112 17.99 -4.93 -15.94
N SER A 113 18.34 -3.88 -16.69
CA SER A 113 19.72 -3.62 -17.17
C SER A 113 20.82 -3.75 -16.10
N HIS A 114 20.60 -3.22 -14.89
CA HIS A 114 21.62 -3.20 -13.81
C HIS A 114 21.16 -3.82 -12.50
N ILE A 115 19.94 -4.37 -12.47
CA ILE A 115 19.26 -4.80 -11.24
C ILE A 115 18.65 -6.18 -11.47
N SER A 116 18.87 -7.10 -10.54
CA SER A 116 18.21 -8.41 -10.53
C SER A 116 17.62 -8.68 -9.14
N PHE A 117 16.33 -9.02 -9.10
CA PHE A 117 15.64 -9.49 -7.92
C PHE A 117 15.51 -11.01 -8.01
N LEU A 118 16.05 -11.72 -7.04
CA LEU A 118 15.93 -13.17 -6.93
C LEU A 118 14.86 -13.50 -5.92
N ILE A 119 13.73 -14.04 -6.36
CA ILE A 119 12.62 -14.47 -5.50
C ILE A 119 12.77 -15.95 -5.20
N SER A 120 12.97 -16.30 -3.94
CA SER A 120 13.12 -17.68 -3.48
C SER A 120 11.81 -18.45 -3.63
N LYS A 121 11.86 -19.64 -4.21
CA LYS A 121 10.71 -20.55 -4.17
C LYS A 121 10.48 -21.20 -2.81
N LYS A 122 11.47 -21.12 -1.92
CA LYS A 122 11.43 -21.71 -0.57
C LYS A 122 11.04 -20.69 0.51
N SER A 123 11.70 -19.54 0.57
CA SER A 123 11.39 -18.50 1.58
C SER A 123 10.23 -17.60 1.18
N SER A 124 9.69 -17.73 -0.04
CA SER A 124 8.60 -16.90 -0.60
C SER A 124 8.86 -15.40 -0.60
N PHE A 125 10.12 -14.98 -0.52
CA PHE A 125 10.48 -13.58 -0.59
C PHE A 125 11.79 -13.38 -1.38
N LEU A 126 12.40 -12.21 -1.30
CA LEU A 126 13.67 -11.91 -1.96
C LEU A 126 14.79 -12.76 -1.35
N GLU A 127 15.29 -13.76 -2.08
CA GLU A 127 16.55 -14.44 -1.75
C GLU A 127 17.71 -13.44 -1.78
N ASN A 128 17.74 -12.60 -2.82
CA ASN A 128 18.74 -11.55 -2.96
C ASN A 128 18.25 -10.40 -3.86
N VAL A 129 18.95 -9.28 -3.76
CA VAL A 129 18.92 -8.20 -4.74
C VAL A 129 20.35 -7.96 -5.21
N LEU A 130 20.56 -8.08 -6.50
CA LEU A 130 21.84 -7.84 -7.15
C LEU A 130 21.79 -6.47 -7.84
N ILE A 131 22.72 -5.58 -7.50
CA ILE A 131 22.98 -4.34 -8.25
C ILE A 131 24.39 -4.44 -8.80
N ASN A 132 24.54 -4.31 -10.13
CA ASN A 132 25.83 -4.52 -10.81
C ASN A 132 26.50 -5.85 -10.43
N GLU A 133 25.70 -6.93 -10.33
CA GLU A 133 26.11 -8.30 -9.95
C GLU A 133 26.55 -8.49 -8.50
N GLN A 134 26.53 -7.43 -7.67
CA GLN A 134 26.85 -7.53 -6.25
C GLN A 134 25.59 -7.75 -5.41
N ALA A 135 25.65 -8.74 -4.51
CA ALA A 135 24.60 -9.03 -3.55
C ALA A 135 24.48 -7.97 -2.45
N ILE A 136 23.25 -7.52 -2.20
CA ILE A 136 22.91 -6.57 -1.12
C ILE A 136 22.41 -7.30 0.12
N LEU A 137 21.78 -8.46 -0.06
CA LEU A 137 21.20 -9.26 1.02
C LEU A 137 21.98 -10.55 1.21
N ALA A 138 22.24 -10.92 2.46
CA ALA A 138 22.73 -12.26 2.82
C ALA A 138 21.57 -13.25 3.01
N LYS A 139 20.46 -12.76 3.59
CA LYS A 139 19.28 -13.59 3.88
C LYS A 139 18.05 -12.71 4.07
N THR A 140 16.88 -13.24 3.74
CA THR A 140 15.60 -12.68 4.18
C THR A 140 14.72 -13.75 4.78
N ASN A 141 13.82 -13.36 5.69
CA ASN A 141 12.88 -14.29 6.28
C ASN A 141 11.62 -13.58 6.78
N TRP A 142 10.48 -14.20 6.56
CA TRP A 142 9.29 -13.90 7.33
C TRP A 142 9.35 -14.62 8.68
N GLN A 143 9.11 -13.88 9.76
CA GLN A 143 9.00 -14.40 11.11
C GLN A 143 7.58 -14.19 11.61
N LEU A 144 7.02 -15.23 12.22
CA LEU A 144 5.78 -15.10 12.97
C LEU A 144 5.92 -15.82 14.32
N LYS A 145 5.46 -15.18 15.39
CA LYS A 145 5.28 -15.77 16.72
C LYS A 145 3.81 -15.74 17.11
N GLY A 146 3.25 -16.86 17.54
CA GLY A 146 1.89 -16.92 18.12
C GLY A 146 1.87 -16.57 19.62
N ALA A 147 0.70 -16.69 20.25
CA ALA A 147 0.51 -16.45 21.69
C ALA A 147 1.43 -17.25 22.63
N LYS A 148 1.87 -18.45 22.21
CA LYS A 148 2.81 -19.29 22.98
C LYS A 148 4.30 -18.95 22.71
N GLU A 149 4.56 -17.85 22.02
CA GLU A 149 5.88 -17.33 21.63
C GLU A 149 6.75 -18.28 20.79
N LYS A 150 6.16 -19.37 20.27
CA LYS A 150 6.82 -20.27 19.34
C LYS A 150 6.81 -19.67 17.95
N GLN A 151 7.95 -19.77 17.27
CA GLN A 151 8.06 -19.41 15.86
C GLN A 151 7.22 -20.37 15.01
N ALA A 152 6.45 -19.81 14.09
CA ALA A 152 5.69 -20.54 13.09
C ALA A 152 6.46 -20.59 11.77
N ASP A 153 6.29 -21.69 11.04
CA ASP A 153 6.92 -21.89 9.74
C ASP A 153 5.99 -21.39 8.63
N PHE A 154 6.58 -20.73 7.65
CA PHE A 154 5.92 -20.35 6.42
C PHE A 154 6.06 -21.49 5.42
N GLU A 155 4.93 -22.02 4.97
CA GLU A 155 4.90 -23.04 3.93
C GLU A 155 4.30 -22.45 2.65
N VAL A 156 5.14 -22.32 1.63
CA VAL A 156 4.74 -21.86 0.30
C VAL A 156 3.95 -22.96 -0.40
N LYS A 157 2.74 -22.65 -0.84
CA LYS A 157 1.88 -23.58 -1.58
C LYS A 157 1.86 -23.30 -3.07
N ASN A 158 1.93 -22.03 -3.46
CA ASN A 158 1.93 -21.62 -4.85
C ASN A 158 2.75 -20.33 -5.05
N ILE A 159 3.47 -20.28 -6.17
CA ILE A 159 4.10 -19.05 -6.69
C ILE A 159 3.70 -18.92 -8.15
N GLU A 160 3.08 -17.80 -8.49
CA GLU A 160 2.59 -17.51 -9.82
C GLU A 160 3.10 -16.15 -10.31
N VAL A 161 3.25 -16.03 -11.63
CA VAL A 161 3.48 -14.75 -12.29
C VAL A 161 2.10 -14.20 -12.63
N GLU A 162 1.59 -13.29 -11.82
CA GLU A 162 0.25 -12.69 -11.98
C GLU A 162 0.23 -11.66 -13.11
N GLU A 163 1.38 -11.06 -13.39
CA GLU A 163 1.56 -10.10 -14.46
C GLU A 163 3.00 -10.13 -14.98
N ALA A 164 3.17 -10.13 -16.30
CA ALA A 164 4.46 -9.99 -16.94
C ALA A 164 4.32 -9.15 -18.21
N GLY A 165 4.97 -8.00 -18.21
CA GLY A 165 5.09 -7.18 -19.40
C GLY A 165 6.35 -6.32 -19.34
N PRO A 166 6.54 -5.46 -20.35
CA PRO A 166 7.81 -4.77 -20.55
C PRO A 166 8.12 -3.75 -19.45
N LEU A 167 7.08 -3.23 -18.78
CA LEU A 167 7.20 -2.23 -17.73
C LEU A 167 7.15 -2.86 -16.34
N LYS A 168 6.23 -3.80 -16.10
CA LYS A 168 5.87 -4.25 -14.76
C LYS A 168 5.74 -5.76 -14.71
N VAL A 169 6.27 -6.35 -13.64
CA VAL A 169 6.10 -7.76 -13.31
C VAL A 169 5.51 -7.86 -11.92
N VAL A 170 4.51 -8.72 -11.74
CA VAL A 170 3.89 -9.02 -10.44
C VAL A 170 4.00 -10.51 -10.16
N ILE A 171 4.65 -10.85 -9.05
CA ILE A 171 4.76 -12.22 -8.54
C ILE A 171 3.79 -12.39 -7.38
N GLY A 172 2.82 -13.29 -7.54
CA GLY A 172 1.87 -13.69 -6.51
C GLY A 172 2.36 -14.93 -5.78
N ILE A 173 2.30 -14.91 -4.45
CA ILE A 173 2.75 -16.01 -3.61
C ILE A 173 1.68 -16.32 -2.58
N ARG A 174 1.32 -17.59 -2.45
CA ARG A 174 0.27 -18.04 -1.52
C ARG A 174 0.78 -19.21 -0.71
N GLY A 175 0.42 -19.23 0.56
CA GLY A 175 0.83 -20.29 1.44
C GLY A 175 0.05 -20.31 2.74
N GLN A 176 0.56 -21.11 3.67
CA GLN A 176 0.02 -21.24 5.00
C GLN A 176 1.11 -21.02 6.04
N ILE A 177 0.71 -20.48 7.17
CA ILE A 177 1.49 -20.43 8.40
C ILE A 177 0.85 -21.48 9.30
N SER A 178 1.60 -22.53 9.58
CA SER A 178 1.17 -23.60 10.48
C SER A 178 2.18 -23.71 11.60
N PRO A 179 1.75 -23.95 12.85
CA PRO A 179 2.68 -24.39 13.85
C PRO A 179 2.48 -25.89 13.91
N LYS A 180 3.37 -26.50 14.63
CA LYS A 180 2.99 -27.68 15.37
C LYS A 180 1.91 -27.21 16.40
N GLN A 181 0.63 -27.26 15.98
CA GLN A 181 -0.65 -27.34 16.74
C GLN A 181 -1.52 -26.10 17.10
N ASP A 182 -1.11 -24.82 17.08
CA ASP A 182 -1.96 -23.74 17.69
C ASP A 182 -2.35 -22.49 16.86
N LEU A 183 -1.87 -22.30 15.64
CA LEU A 183 -1.98 -21.04 14.89
C LEU A 183 -1.94 -21.29 13.38
N HIS A 184 -3.10 -21.53 12.81
CA HIS A 184 -3.26 -21.81 11.39
C HIS A 184 -3.76 -20.58 10.63
N LEU A 185 -2.87 -19.92 9.90
CA LEU A 185 -3.18 -18.75 9.09
C LEU A 185 -2.85 -19.02 7.63
N LEU A 186 -3.52 -18.31 6.73
CA LEU A 186 -3.13 -18.25 5.32
C LEU A 186 -2.40 -16.95 5.09
N PHE A 187 -1.42 -16.96 4.18
CA PHE A 187 -0.81 -15.74 3.69
C PHE A 187 -0.90 -15.64 2.17
N TYR A 188 -1.03 -14.41 1.70
CA TYR A 188 -0.97 -14.04 0.29
C TYR A 188 0.00 -12.88 0.17
N GLN A 189 0.89 -12.90 -0.81
CA GLN A 189 1.84 -11.84 -1.02
C GLN A 189 1.91 -11.48 -2.51
N ARG A 190 2.01 -10.18 -2.80
CA ARG A 190 2.37 -9.68 -4.12
C ARG A 190 3.67 -8.90 -4.05
N LEU A 191 4.57 -9.21 -4.97
CA LEU A 191 5.80 -8.47 -5.22
C LEU A 191 5.68 -7.82 -6.59
N SER A 192 5.61 -6.49 -6.63
CA SER A 192 5.55 -5.74 -7.89
C SER A 192 6.90 -5.08 -8.17
N PHE A 193 7.38 -5.25 -9.39
CA PHE A 193 8.66 -4.74 -9.89
C PHE A 193 8.43 -3.90 -11.14
N TRP A 194 9.25 -2.88 -11.35
CA TRP A 194 9.17 -1.96 -12.49
C TRP A 194 10.50 -1.87 -13.25
N HIS A 195 10.40 -1.65 -14.56
CA HIS A 195 11.55 -1.57 -15.46
C HIS A 195 12.51 -0.46 -15.03
N ASN A 196 13.79 -0.82 -14.86
CA ASN A 196 14.88 0.07 -14.46
C ASN A 196 14.65 0.86 -13.17
N LEU A 197 13.78 0.38 -12.26
CA LEU A 197 13.68 0.92 -10.91
C LEU A 197 14.18 -0.13 -9.90
N PRO A 198 15.15 0.21 -9.02
CA PRO A 198 15.65 -0.72 -8.02
C PRO A 198 14.74 -0.74 -6.79
N LEU A 199 13.43 -0.88 -7.01
CA LEU A 199 12.42 -0.92 -5.95
C LEU A 199 11.45 -2.08 -6.14
N VAL A 200 10.82 -2.46 -5.04
CA VAL A 200 9.75 -3.46 -5.01
C VAL A 200 8.64 -2.99 -4.07
N LYS A 201 7.41 -3.07 -4.56
CA LYS A 201 6.21 -2.94 -3.74
C LYS A 201 5.86 -4.30 -3.18
N VAL A 202 5.62 -4.37 -1.88
CA VAL A 202 5.20 -5.58 -1.19
C VAL A 202 3.82 -5.37 -0.59
N GLU A 203 2.87 -6.19 -1.03
CA GLU A 203 1.57 -6.34 -0.39
C GLU A 203 1.57 -7.69 0.32
N PHE A 204 1.38 -7.71 1.64
CA PHE A 204 1.34 -8.92 2.44
C PHE A 204 0.01 -9.03 3.16
N THR A 205 -0.76 -10.06 2.83
CA THR A 205 -2.05 -10.38 3.43
C THR A 205 -1.90 -11.55 4.39
N ILE A 206 -2.45 -11.41 5.60
CA ILE A 206 -2.71 -12.53 6.50
C ILE A 206 -4.21 -12.76 6.60
N ARG A 207 -4.63 -14.02 6.69
CA ARG A 207 -6.04 -14.41 6.81
C ARG A 207 -6.22 -15.54 7.80
N ASN A 208 -7.24 -15.44 8.64
CA ASN A 208 -7.69 -16.57 9.45
C ASN A 208 -8.75 -17.38 8.69
N PRO A 209 -8.45 -18.63 8.28
CA PRO A 209 -9.39 -19.45 7.51
C PRO A 209 -10.46 -20.12 8.37
N ARG A 210 -10.40 -20.02 9.71
CA ARG A 210 -11.47 -20.51 10.57
C ARG A 210 -12.72 -19.67 10.37
N ARG A 211 -13.89 -20.27 10.59
CA ARG A 211 -15.15 -19.52 10.68
C ARG A 211 -15.26 -18.83 12.03
N ALA A 212 -15.81 -17.62 12.05
CA ALA A 212 -16.24 -17.02 13.30
C ALA A 212 -17.43 -17.79 13.91
N LYS A 213 -17.57 -17.78 15.24
CA LYS A 213 -18.77 -18.25 15.96
C LYS A 213 -19.58 -17.07 16.45
N HIS A 214 -20.58 -16.67 15.66
CA HIS A 214 -21.41 -15.50 15.92
C HIS A 214 -22.79 -15.87 16.51
N LYS A 215 -22.81 -16.29 17.78
CA LYS A 215 -24.08 -16.66 18.44
C LYS A 215 -24.99 -15.42 18.54
N GLY A 216 -26.22 -15.50 18.05
CA GLY A 216 -27.16 -14.37 18.07
C GLY A 216 -26.84 -13.24 17.07
N GLY A 217 -25.88 -13.45 16.16
CA GLY A 217 -25.46 -12.43 15.19
C GLY A 217 -24.48 -11.40 15.77
N TYR A 218 -23.78 -11.73 16.85
CA TYR A 218 -22.71 -10.90 17.41
C TYR A 218 -21.34 -11.45 17.00
N TRP A 219 -20.44 -10.58 16.53
CA TRP A 219 -19.05 -10.91 16.20
C TRP A 219 -18.13 -10.40 17.29
N ASP A 220 -18.15 -11.10 18.43
CA ASP A 220 -17.37 -10.70 19.59
C ASP A 220 -15.87 -10.93 19.36
N LEU A 221 -15.05 -9.98 19.83
CA LEU A 221 -13.62 -10.23 20.02
C LEU A 221 -13.43 -11.37 21.03
N GLY A 222 -12.41 -12.19 20.83
CA GLY A 222 -12.15 -13.36 21.65
C GLY A 222 -12.91 -14.63 21.25
N ASP A 223 -13.55 -14.64 20.08
CA ASP A 223 -14.23 -15.83 19.56
C ASP A 223 -13.29 -17.06 19.52
N PRO A 224 -13.76 -18.28 19.89
CA PRO A 224 -13.02 -19.52 19.69
C PRO A 224 -12.40 -19.73 18.28
N GLY A 225 -12.93 -19.09 17.25
CA GLY A 225 -12.37 -19.08 15.89
C GLY A 225 -11.12 -18.21 15.71
N SER A 226 -10.82 -17.31 16.65
CA SER A 226 -9.74 -16.33 16.56
C SER A 226 -8.33 -16.95 16.63
N MET A 227 -7.38 -16.22 16.06
CA MET A 227 -5.95 -16.52 16.06
C MET A 227 -5.19 -15.35 16.67
N TYR A 228 -4.15 -15.64 17.44
CA TYR A 228 -3.42 -14.61 18.19
C TYR A 228 -1.95 -14.59 17.81
N ILE A 229 -1.52 -13.45 17.29
CA ILE A 229 -0.16 -13.20 16.84
C ILE A 229 0.53 -12.31 17.88
N LYS A 230 1.73 -12.69 18.30
CA LYS A 230 2.61 -11.82 19.10
C LYS A 230 3.53 -10.99 18.21
N ASP A 231 4.09 -11.61 17.16
CA ASP A 231 4.95 -10.93 16.20
C ASP A 231 4.65 -11.41 14.77
N LEU A 232 4.58 -10.51 13.80
CA LEU A 232 4.72 -10.80 12.37
C LEU A 232 5.66 -9.77 11.76
N SER A 233 6.85 -10.22 11.38
CA SER A 233 7.93 -9.36 10.92
C SER A 233 8.59 -9.88 9.64
N LEU A 234 8.96 -8.95 8.77
CA LEU A 234 9.96 -9.19 7.74
C LEU A 234 11.34 -8.90 8.31
N ILE A 235 12.24 -9.86 8.18
CA ILE A 235 13.64 -9.76 8.58
C ILE A 235 14.51 -9.73 7.32
N LEU A 236 15.28 -8.66 7.16
CA LEU A 236 16.33 -8.53 6.15
C LEU A 236 17.69 -8.59 6.85
N CYS A 237 18.55 -9.52 6.43
CA CYS A 237 19.95 -9.57 6.82
C CYS A 237 20.78 -9.05 5.65
N PRO A 238 21.32 -7.82 5.73
CA PRO A 238 22.18 -7.29 4.68
C PRO A 238 23.47 -8.11 4.52
N ALA A 239 24.09 -8.05 3.34
CA ALA A 239 25.34 -8.76 3.04
C ALA A 239 26.55 -8.19 3.79
N GLU A 240 26.48 -6.91 4.15
CA GLU A 240 27.47 -6.18 4.95
C GLU A 240 26.78 -5.49 6.12
N GLU A 241 27.51 -5.15 7.18
CA GLU A 241 26.89 -4.47 8.32
C GLU A 241 26.31 -3.10 7.93
N ASN A 242 25.14 -2.78 8.50
CA ASN A 242 24.57 -1.44 8.53
C ASN A 242 25.57 -0.52 9.24
N GLU A 243 26.14 0.42 8.51
CA GLU A 243 27.10 1.40 9.02
C GLU A 243 26.39 2.67 9.50
N LYS A 244 25.47 3.19 8.68
CA LYS A 244 24.75 4.44 8.95
C LYS A 244 23.26 4.29 8.67
N ILE A 245 22.46 5.09 9.35
CA ILE A 245 21.02 5.16 9.14
C ILE A 245 20.65 6.62 8.90
N PHE A 246 19.95 6.88 7.80
CA PHE A 246 19.26 8.15 7.57
C PHE A 246 17.77 7.93 7.69
N PHE A 247 17.09 8.69 8.54
CA PHE A 247 15.65 8.53 8.74
C PHE A 247 14.91 9.86 8.74
N SER A 248 13.65 9.81 8.29
CA SER A 248 12.63 10.84 8.49
C SER A 248 11.40 10.19 9.11
N LEU A 249 10.78 10.86 10.09
CA LEU A 249 9.57 10.39 10.78
C LEU A 249 8.30 11.07 10.29
N GLU A 250 8.40 12.04 9.39
CA GLU A 250 7.25 12.80 8.87
C GLU A 250 6.95 12.41 7.41
N GLY A 251 7.63 11.39 6.87
CA GLY A 251 7.65 11.11 5.43
C GLY A 251 8.32 12.21 4.61
N SER A 252 9.01 13.15 5.27
CA SER A 252 9.63 14.33 4.68
C SER A 252 11.11 14.09 4.35
N TRP A 253 11.76 15.07 3.73
CA TRP A 253 13.13 14.97 3.19
C TRP A 253 14.22 15.44 4.15
N SER A 254 13.84 15.91 5.35
CA SER A 254 14.77 16.31 6.41
C SER A 254 15.29 15.07 7.14
N PHE A 255 16.20 14.36 6.49
CA PHE A 255 16.83 13.19 7.08
C PHE A 255 17.71 13.56 8.27
N LYS A 256 17.59 12.77 9.33
CA LYS A 256 18.53 12.74 10.46
C LYS A 256 19.45 11.53 10.30
N GLU A 257 20.72 11.73 10.60
CA GLU A 257 21.72 10.66 10.62
C GLU A 257 21.78 10.05 12.03
N CYS A 258 21.89 8.73 12.10
CA CYS A 258 22.29 8.00 13.29
C CYS A 258 23.02 6.71 12.93
N PHE A 259 23.40 5.95 13.95
CA PHE A 259 24.08 4.67 13.83
C PHE A 259 23.22 3.59 14.51
N PRO A 260 23.30 2.31 14.09
CA PRO A 260 22.64 1.23 14.81
C PRO A 260 23.12 1.16 16.28
N PRO A 261 22.25 0.83 17.25
CA PRO A 261 20.85 0.43 17.09
C PRO A 261 19.88 1.60 16.86
N PHE A 262 18.81 1.34 16.11
CA PHE A 262 17.69 2.25 15.85
C PHE A 262 16.37 1.50 15.93
N GLU A 263 15.36 2.06 16.60
CA GLU A 263 13.99 1.55 16.62
C GLU A 263 13.00 2.72 16.55
N VAL A 264 12.00 2.61 15.68
CA VAL A 264 10.77 3.41 15.76
C VAL A 264 9.58 2.48 15.94
N TYR A 265 8.79 2.71 16.98
CA TYR A 265 7.60 1.94 17.33
C TYR A 265 6.42 2.89 17.50
N GLN A 266 5.40 2.78 16.65
CA GLN A 266 4.12 3.46 16.84
C GLN A 266 3.19 2.55 17.67
N ASP A 267 2.76 3.04 18.82
CA ASP A 267 1.92 2.28 19.77
C ASP A 267 0.43 2.61 19.60
N SER A 268 0.10 3.90 19.40
CA SER A 268 -1.28 4.39 19.23
C SER A 268 -1.38 5.42 18.10
N SER A 269 -2.57 5.96 17.82
CA SER A 269 -2.77 6.96 16.74
C SER A 269 -2.03 8.29 16.96
N GLY A 270 -1.63 8.59 18.20
CA GLY A 270 -1.12 9.90 18.60
C GLY A 270 -2.17 11.03 18.62
N GLY A 271 -3.44 10.73 18.37
CA GLY A 271 -4.56 11.68 18.40
C GLY A 271 -4.99 12.06 19.83
N GLU A 272 -5.93 12.99 19.96
CA GLU A 272 -6.49 13.38 21.27
C GLU A 272 -7.17 12.20 21.98
N LEU A 273 -7.92 11.39 21.22
CA LEU A 273 -8.65 10.23 21.69
C LEU A 273 -7.90 8.90 21.48
N TRP A 274 -6.57 8.90 21.54
CA TRP A 274 -5.74 7.68 21.34
C TRP A 274 -6.09 6.50 22.29
N GLN A 275 -6.78 6.74 23.41
CA GLN A 275 -7.32 5.71 24.31
C GLN A 275 -8.81 5.42 24.06
N SER A 276 -9.28 5.66 22.83
CA SER A 276 -10.66 5.48 22.43
C SER A 276 -11.14 4.06 22.71
N PRO A 277 -12.42 3.87 23.10
CA PRO A 277 -13.03 2.54 23.16
C PRO A 277 -13.05 1.80 21.81
N VAL A 278 -12.72 2.46 20.69
CA VAL A 278 -12.50 1.80 19.38
C VAL A 278 -11.41 0.73 19.46
N HIS A 279 -10.45 0.89 20.38
CA HIS A 279 -9.28 0.03 20.49
C HIS A 279 -9.42 -1.06 21.55
N VAL A 280 -10.62 -1.31 22.09
CA VAL A 280 -10.81 -2.38 23.07
C VAL A 280 -10.44 -3.74 22.48
N ASN A 281 -9.77 -4.56 23.27
CA ASN A 281 -9.46 -5.94 22.93
C ASN A 281 -10.59 -6.89 23.40
N ARG A 282 -10.36 -8.19 23.24
CA ARG A 282 -11.26 -9.28 23.69
C ARG A 282 -11.55 -9.30 25.20
N GLU A 283 -10.71 -8.70 26.04
CA GLU A 283 -10.94 -8.55 27.48
C GLU A 283 -11.64 -7.23 27.84
N GLY A 284 -12.02 -6.40 26.86
CA GLY A 284 -12.67 -5.12 27.08
C GLY A 284 -11.75 -4.02 27.58
N ILE A 285 -10.42 -4.17 27.41
CA ILE A 285 -9.40 -3.19 27.78
C ILE A 285 -8.76 -2.58 26.54
N VAL A 286 -8.37 -1.31 26.62
CA VAL A 286 -7.61 -0.62 25.57
C VAL A 286 -6.11 -0.90 25.79
N PRO A 287 -5.44 -1.65 24.90
CA PRO A 287 -4.11 -2.22 25.15
C PRO A 287 -2.96 -1.26 24.83
N VAL A 288 -3.21 -0.15 24.14
CA VAL A 288 -2.19 0.87 23.86
C VAL A 288 -1.72 1.55 25.15
N THR A 289 -0.42 1.78 25.25
CA THR A 289 0.28 2.16 26.48
C THR A 289 0.78 3.60 26.49
N PHE A 290 1.03 4.20 25.33
CA PHE A 290 1.42 5.60 25.25
C PHE A 290 0.90 6.30 23.99
N LYS A 291 0.79 7.63 24.07
CA LYS A 291 0.31 8.47 22.96
C LYS A 291 1.39 8.60 21.87
N GLY A 292 1.14 7.97 20.73
CA GLY A 292 1.93 8.10 19.51
C GLY A 292 3.04 7.07 19.34
N PHE A 293 4.24 7.53 18.97
CA PHE A 293 5.41 6.69 18.73
C PHE A 293 6.54 6.94 19.71
N ARG A 294 7.42 5.95 19.80
CA ARG A 294 8.70 5.98 20.48
C ARG A 294 9.83 5.75 19.48
N LEU A 295 10.83 6.61 19.51
CA LEU A 295 12.11 6.46 18.81
C LEU A 295 13.17 6.09 19.86
N LYS A 296 13.86 4.97 19.67
CA LYS A 296 15.00 4.55 20.48
C LYS A 296 16.28 4.49 19.66
N GLN A 297 17.35 4.99 20.25
CA GLN A 297 18.73 4.93 19.79
C GLN A 297 19.60 4.54 21.01
N GLU A 298 20.87 4.20 20.81
CA GLU A 298 21.75 3.59 21.83
C GLU A 298 21.65 4.19 23.24
N SER A 299 21.59 5.53 23.36
CA SER A 299 21.54 6.25 24.64
C SER A 299 20.35 7.20 24.79
N PHE A 300 19.38 7.14 23.87
CA PHE A 300 18.31 8.13 23.80
C PHE A 300 16.97 7.53 23.41
N GLU A 301 15.92 8.04 24.04
CA GLU A 301 14.53 7.71 23.75
C GLU A 301 13.72 8.99 23.60
N LYS A 302 12.90 9.07 22.53
CA LYS A 302 12.01 10.20 22.26
C LYS A 302 10.61 9.71 21.96
N TYR A 303 9.64 10.49 22.39
CA TYR A 303 8.24 10.31 22.01
C TYR A 303 7.79 11.38 21.01
N GLY A 304 6.86 11.01 20.14
CA GLY A 304 6.18 11.90 19.21
C GLY A 304 4.79 11.37 18.88
N LEU A 305 4.00 12.11 18.10
CA LEU A 305 2.59 11.77 17.91
C LEU A 305 2.37 10.79 16.75
N ARG A 306 2.76 11.14 15.53
CA ARG A 306 2.47 10.36 14.32
C ARG A 306 3.73 10.18 13.49
N ALA A 307 4.16 8.94 13.27
CA ALA A 307 5.32 8.62 12.46
C ALA A 307 4.92 8.08 11.08
N ASN A 308 5.51 8.64 10.03
CA ASN A 308 5.58 8.09 8.67
C ASN A 308 7.05 7.83 8.35
N PRO A 309 7.61 6.70 8.80
CA PRO A 309 9.04 6.47 8.73
C PRO A 309 9.49 6.17 7.29
N LEU A 310 10.45 6.98 6.82
CA LEU A 310 11.29 6.70 5.66
C LEU A 310 12.71 6.46 6.17
N VAL A 311 13.19 5.23 6.09
CA VAL A 311 14.46 4.82 6.70
C VAL A 311 15.41 4.26 5.65
N LYS A 312 16.63 4.77 5.62
CA LYS A 312 17.71 4.37 4.73
C LYS A 312 18.83 3.76 5.57
N ALA A 313 19.15 2.50 5.33
CA ALA A 313 20.32 1.85 5.91
C ALA A 313 21.45 1.85 4.87
N ILE A 314 22.57 2.48 5.21
CA ILE A 314 23.79 2.48 4.40
C ILE A 314 24.73 1.42 4.96
N LEU A 315 25.12 0.48 4.11
CA LEU A 315 26.02 -0.62 4.44
C LEU A 315 27.48 -0.17 4.33
N LYS A 316 28.41 -0.87 5.00
CA LYS A 316 29.87 -0.57 4.96
C LYS A 316 30.47 -0.49 3.55
N ASN A 317 29.91 -1.23 2.61
CA ASN A 317 30.32 -1.21 1.20
C ASN A 317 29.62 -0.11 0.37
N ASN A 318 28.90 0.83 1.02
CA ASN A 318 28.13 1.93 0.44
C ASN A 318 26.88 1.53 -0.37
N TYR A 319 26.39 0.30 -0.21
CA TYR A 319 25.06 -0.05 -0.71
C TYR A 319 23.98 0.50 0.24
N GLU A 320 22.80 0.76 -0.30
CA GLU A 320 21.67 1.33 0.43
C GLU A 320 20.47 0.37 0.37
N ILE A 321 19.80 0.21 1.52
CA ILE A 321 18.47 -0.40 1.63
C ILE A 321 17.54 0.66 2.22
N THR A 322 16.53 1.07 1.47
CA THR A 322 15.50 2.02 1.91
C THR A 322 14.18 1.31 2.15
N LEU A 323 13.54 1.58 3.28
CA LEU A 323 12.21 1.11 3.65
C LEU A 323 11.25 2.31 3.80
N ALA A 324 10.09 2.23 3.15
CA ALA A 324 9.00 3.17 3.32
C ALA A 324 7.69 2.41 3.55
N VAL A 325 6.90 2.86 4.52
CA VAL A 325 5.66 2.17 4.92
C VAL A 325 4.52 3.18 4.92
N PRO A 326 3.72 3.24 3.84
CA PRO A 326 2.53 4.10 3.83
C PRO A 326 1.57 3.68 4.96
N TYR A 327 0.82 4.66 5.48
CA TYR A 327 -0.13 4.48 6.57
C TYR A 327 0.46 3.84 7.84
N PHE A 328 1.73 4.10 8.16
CA PHE A 328 2.42 3.47 9.29
C PHE A 328 1.74 3.75 10.63
N TRP A 329 1.50 5.03 10.95
CA TRP A 329 0.82 5.39 12.18
C TRP A 329 -0.67 5.13 12.13
N GLN A 330 -1.31 5.28 10.96
CA GLN A 330 -2.73 5.01 10.81
C GLN A 330 -3.06 3.55 11.05
N ASN A 331 -2.17 2.63 10.67
CA ASN A 331 -2.31 1.19 10.91
C ASN A 331 -1.51 0.72 12.13
N PHE A 332 -1.38 1.56 13.17
CA PHE A 332 -0.72 1.17 14.40
C PHE A 332 -1.33 -0.13 14.99
N PRO A 333 -0.57 -0.87 15.79
CA PRO A 333 0.84 -0.67 16.11
C PRO A 333 1.76 -1.18 14.99
N LYS A 334 2.93 -0.55 14.81
CA LYS A 334 4.00 -0.96 13.86
C LYS A 334 5.37 -0.62 14.38
N ALA A 335 6.38 -1.41 13.98
CA ALA A 335 7.78 -1.14 14.35
C ALA A 335 8.75 -1.31 13.18
N ILE A 336 9.79 -0.48 13.16
CA ILE A 336 11.00 -0.69 12.35
C ILE A 336 12.19 -0.70 13.31
N LYS A 337 13.05 -1.71 13.19
CA LYS A 337 14.27 -1.85 13.98
C LYS A 337 15.46 -2.14 13.08
N ILE A 338 16.57 -1.44 13.29
CA ILE A 338 17.82 -1.64 12.55
C ILE A 338 18.96 -1.84 13.55
N GLU A 339 19.65 -2.96 13.37
CA GLU A 339 20.84 -3.39 14.09
C GLU A 339 22.00 -3.49 13.11
N LYS A 340 23.23 -3.79 13.57
CA LYS A 340 24.40 -3.93 12.67
C LYS A 340 24.19 -4.94 11.54
N SER A 341 23.51 -6.06 11.79
CA SER A 341 23.37 -7.16 10.81
C SER A 341 21.93 -7.45 10.38
N LEU A 342 20.99 -6.56 10.72
CA LEU A 342 19.56 -6.86 10.71
C LEU A 342 18.75 -5.59 10.48
N ILE A 343 17.75 -5.68 9.60
CA ILE A 343 16.63 -4.73 9.48
C ILE A 343 15.35 -5.53 9.69
N ARG A 344 14.58 -5.21 10.73
CA ARG A 344 13.27 -5.79 11.04
C ARG A 344 12.18 -4.76 10.74
N PHE A 345 11.20 -5.15 9.94
CA PHE A 345 9.94 -4.44 9.81
C PHE A 345 8.80 -5.30 10.34
N ALA A 346 8.16 -4.85 11.41
CA ALA A 346 7.07 -5.56 12.07
C ALA A 346 5.71 -5.02 11.64
N LEU A 347 4.93 -5.87 10.96
CA LEU A 347 3.55 -5.61 10.58
C LEU A 347 2.63 -5.65 11.79
N PHE A 348 2.88 -6.65 12.66
CA PHE A 348 2.30 -6.84 13.98
C PHE A 348 3.46 -6.95 14.98
N PRO A 349 3.83 -5.87 15.68
CA PRO A 349 5.02 -5.84 16.53
C PRO A 349 4.82 -6.56 17.88
N GLU A 350 5.84 -7.29 18.32
CA GLU A 350 5.91 -7.86 19.67
C GLU A 350 5.98 -6.81 20.79
N GLU A 351 6.39 -5.58 20.43
CA GLU A 351 6.39 -4.39 21.29
C GLU A 351 4.99 -4.02 21.80
N PHE A 352 3.93 -4.45 21.11
CA PHE A 352 2.55 -4.23 21.54
C PHE A 352 2.25 -4.99 22.84
N ASN A 353 1.55 -4.30 23.76
CA ASN A 353 1.26 -4.79 25.11
C ASN A 353 0.05 -5.75 25.18
N ASP A 354 -0.26 -6.42 24.06
CA ASP A 354 -1.22 -7.51 23.97
C ASP A 354 -0.85 -8.38 22.75
N LEU A 355 -1.75 -9.27 22.34
CA LEU A 355 -1.71 -10.06 21.12
C LEU A 355 -2.59 -9.43 20.04
N HIS A 356 -2.16 -9.55 18.80
CA HIS A 356 -2.95 -9.18 17.63
C HIS A 356 -3.91 -10.32 17.33
N GLU A 357 -5.18 -10.12 17.66
CA GLU A 357 -6.26 -11.05 17.32
C GLU A 357 -6.61 -10.94 15.84
N ILE A 358 -6.70 -12.05 15.11
CA ILE A 358 -7.34 -12.13 13.79
C ILE A 358 -8.58 -13.03 13.94
N GLN A 359 -9.78 -12.45 13.85
CA GLN A 359 -11.04 -13.17 14.01
C GLN A 359 -11.26 -14.19 12.88
N GLY A 360 -12.11 -15.19 13.11
CA GLY A 360 -12.41 -16.19 12.08
C GLY A 360 -12.97 -15.55 10.81
N GLY A 361 -12.27 -15.69 9.68
CA GLY A 361 -12.65 -15.12 8.39
C GLY A 361 -12.03 -13.75 8.10
N GLU A 362 -11.47 -13.09 9.12
CA GLU A 362 -10.80 -11.79 8.99
C GLU A 362 -9.50 -11.92 8.20
N GLN A 363 -9.19 -10.87 7.43
CA GLN A 363 -7.94 -10.71 6.72
C GLN A 363 -7.46 -9.27 6.80
N LYS A 364 -6.14 -9.06 6.80
CA LYS A 364 -5.54 -7.74 6.68
C LYS A 364 -4.39 -7.78 5.69
N THR A 365 -4.39 -6.81 4.77
CA THR A 365 -3.26 -6.55 3.87
C THR A 365 -2.45 -5.37 4.39
N HIS A 366 -1.14 -5.55 4.43
CA HIS A 366 -0.18 -4.48 4.68
C HIS A 366 0.60 -4.18 3.40
N GLU A 367 0.90 -2.91 3.19
CA GLU A 367 1.71 -2.43 2.07
C GLU A 367 3.00 -1.79 2.59
N PHE A 368 4.12 -2.07 1.94
CA PHE A 368 5.38 -1.38 2.14
C PHE A 368 6.28 -1.46 0.90
N TRP A 369 7.29 -0.60 0.86
CA TRP A 369 8.18 -0.44 -0.27
C TRP A 369 9.63 -0.62 0.19
N LEU A 370 10.38 -1.40 -0.58
CA LEU A 370 11.82 -1.52 -0.45
C LEU A 370 12.49 -0.95 -1.68
N ALA A 371 13.55 -0.18 -1.50
CA ALA A 371 14.40 0.28 -2.58
C ALA A 371 15.87 0.03 -2.26
N PHE A 372 16.66 -0.16 -3.31
CA PHE A 372 18.04 -0.61 -3.22
C PHE A 372 18.92 0.27 -4.12
N GLY A 373 20.17 0.49 -3.73
CA GLY A 373 21.06 1.34 -4.53
C GLY A 373 22.51 1.24 -4.13
N ASP A 374 23.36 1.89 -4.91
CA ASP A 374 24.76 2.15 -4.62
C ASP A 374 25.14 3.57 -5.08
N LYS A 375 26.44 3.92 -5.01
CA LYS A 375 26.91 5.24 -5.47
C LYS A 375 26.73 5.49 -6.97
N LYS A 376 26.70 4.44 -7.81
CA LYS A 376 26.55 4.54 -9.27
C LYS A 376 25.09 4.52 -9.72
N GLN A 377 24.25 3.82 -8.95
CA GLN A 377 22.82 3.62 -9.16
C GLN A 377 22.12 4.01 -7.86
N PRO A 378 21.95 5.32 -7.59
CA PRO A 378 21.33 5.78 -6.36
C PRO A 378 19.88 5.31 -6.28
N VAL A 379 19.42 5.09 -5.05
CA VAL A 379 18.01 4.81 -4.77
C VAL A 379 17.14 5.94 -5.34
N PRO A 380 16.09 5.65 -6.13
CA PRO A 380 15.12 6.67 -6.52
C PRO A 380 14.48 7.26 -5.28
N ASP A 381 14.06 8.53 -5.32
CA ASP A 381 13.24 9.03 -4.23
C ASP A 381 11.92 8.24 -4.19
N ILE A 382 11.66 7.59 -3.04
CA ILE A 382 10.43 6.86 -2.77
C ILE A 382 9.55 7.56 -1.72
N SER A 383 9.87 8.81 -1.34
CA SER A 383 9.02 9.58 -0.42
C SER A 383 7.61 9.84 -0.96
N TRP A 384 7.43 9.72 -2.28
CA TRP A 384 6.12 9.82 -2.92
C TRP A 384 5.12 8.77 -2.42
N VAL A 385 5.53 7.66 -1.80
CA VAL A 385 4.58 6.66 -1.26
C VAL A 385 3.66 7.24 -0.18
N PHE A 386 4.06 8.35 0.47
CA PHE A 386 3.22 9.04 1.46
C PHE A 386 2.26 10.08 0.85
N SER A 387 2.41 10.37 -0.45
CA SER A 387 1.53 11.24 -1.22
C SER A 387 1.61 10.86 -2.71
N PRO A 388 1.15 9.64 -3.08
CA PRO A 388 1.33 9.12 -4.43
C PRO A 388 0.58 9.96 -5.45
N LEU A 389 1.05 10.03 -6.68
CA LEU A 389 0.31 10.59 -7.80
C LEU A 389 -0.95 9.75 -8.05
N VAL A 390 -2.08 10.45 -8.19
CA VAL A 390 -3.36 9.82 -8.50
C VAL A 390 -3.76 10.25 -9.92
N PRO A 391 -3.69 9.35 -10.91
CA PRO A 391 -4.22 9.60 -12.25
C PRO A 391 -5.70 9.96 -12.23
N VAL A 392 -6.05 11.10 -12.81
CA VAL A 392 -7.44 11.54 -12.98
C VAL A 392 -7.79 11.50 -14.48
N LEU A 393 -8.81 10.73 -14.83
CA LEU A 393 -9.36 10.74 -16.19
C LEU A 393 -10.36 11.87 -16.38
N ASP A 394 -10.50 12.29 -17.63
CA ASP A 394 -11.53 13.21 -18.06
C ASP A 394 -12.95 12.65 -17.77
N PRO A 395 -13.78 13.29 -16.92
CA PRO A 395 -15.13 12.82 -16.61
C PRO A 395 -16.05 12.73 -17.83
N GLU A 396 -15.88 13.62 -18.81
CA GLU A 396 -16.61 13.60 -20.07
C GLU A 396 -16.31 12.32 -20.86
N TRP A 397 -15.04 11.90 -20.89
CA TRP A 397 -14.65 10.63 -21.51
C TRP A 397 -15.32 9.44 -20.82
N ILE A 398 -15.26 9.38 -19.48
CA ILE A 398 -15.89 8.30 -18.70
C ILE A 398 -17.38 8.20 -19.05
N SER A 399 -18.08 9.34 -19.04
CA SER A 399 -19.50 9.43 -19.38
C SER A 399 -19.82 8.89 -20.78
N GLN A 400 -19.02 9.28 -21.78
CA GLN A 400 -19.21 8.85 -23.17
C GLN A 400 -19.03 7.35 -23.37
N THR A 401 -18.15 6.70 -22.57
CA THR A 401 -17.89 5.27 -22.70
C THR A 401 -19.08 4.39 -22.30
N LYS A 402 -19.99 4.91 -21.46
CA LYS A 402 -21.07 4.14 -20.81
C LYS A 402 -20.58 2.93 -20.01
N ALA A 403 -19.28 2.83 -19.71
CA ALA A 403 -18.70 1.69 -19.03
C ALA A 403 -19.05 1.65 -17.54
N VAL A 404 -19.37 2.81 -16.95
CA VAL A 404 -19.95 2.96 -15.61
C VAL A 404 -21.44 3.21 -15.77
N LEU A 405 -22.26 2.29 -15.28
CA LEU A 405 -23.71 2.37 -15.39
C LEU A 405 -24.24 3.58 -14.60
N TYR A 406 -25.17 4.34 -15.19
CA TYR A 406 -25.76 5.55 -14.62
C TYR A 406 -24.77 6.66 -14.26
N PHE A 407 -23.56 6.64 -14.84
CA PHE A 407 -22.61 7.72 -14.65
C PHE A 407 -23.13 9.01 -15.29
N SER A 408 -23.15 10.08 -14.50
CA SER A 408 -23.44 11.42 -14.96
C SER A 408 -22.31 12.34 -14.54
N ILE A 409 -21.82 13.16 -15.46
CA ILE A 409 -20.93 14.26 -15.12
C ILE A 409 -21.58 15.16 -14.06
N PHE A 410 -20.76 15.83 -13.27
CA PHE A 410 -21.24 16.77 -12.29
C PHE A 410 -21.98 17.92 -12.99
N LYS A 411 -23.29 18.06 -12.71
CA LYS A 411 -24.07 19.25 -13.05
C LYS A 411 -24.10 20.14 -11.82
N GLU A 412 -23.89 21.44 -12.01
CA GLU A 412 -23.97 22.43 -10.93
C GLU A 412 -25.38 22.44 -10.33
N ASP A 413 -25.55 21.71 -9.24
CA ASP A 413 -26.67 21.79 -8.31
C ASP A 413 -26.08 22.31 -6.99
N PRO A 414 -26.40 23.56 -6.57
CA PRO A 414 -25.81 24.16 -5.37
C PRO A 414 -26.11 23.39 -4.08
N ASP A 415 -27.30 22.80 -3.96
CA ASP A 415 -27.68 22.07 -2.75
C ASP A 415 -26.93 20.75 -2.67
N TYR A 416 -26.81 20.05 -3.80
CA TYR A 416 -25.98 18.85 -3.89
C TYR A 416 -24.50 19.15 -3.63
N ALA A 417 -23.97 20.22 -4.25
CA ALA A 417 -22.59 20.65 -4.08
C ALA A 417 -22.28 20.89 -2.60
N LYS A 418 -23.16 21.60 -1.90
CA LYS A 418 -23.04 21.87 -0.46
C LYS A 418 -22.95 20.58 0.35
N ILE A 419 -23.84 19.61 0.14
CA ILE A 419 -23.84 18.32 0.85
C ILE A 419 -22.53 17.56 0.58
N THR A 420 -22.09 17.50 -0.68
CA THR A 420 -20.84 16.82 -1.03
C THR A 420 -19.60 17.52 -0.48
N GLN A 421 -19.62 18.84 -0.35
CA GLN A 421 -18.54 19.60 0.25
C GLN A 421 -18.45 19.37 1.76
N GLU A 422 -19.58 19.36 2.48
CA GLU A 422 -19.64 19.08 3.92
C GLU A 422 -19.08 17.68 4.28
N ALA A 423 -19.16 16.71 3.36
CA ALA A 423 -18.54 15.40 3.54
C ALA A 423 -17.00 15.44 3.51
N LEU A 424 -16.39 16.44 2.86
CA LEU A 424 -14.93 16.59 2.74
C LEU A 424 -14.35 17.70 3.63
N GLU A 425 -15.14 18.71 3.98
CA GLU A 425 -14.69 19.92 4.68
C GLU A 425 -15.60 20.27 5.87
N GLY A 426 -15.01 20.89 6.88
CA GLY A 426 -15.72 21.30 8.10
C GLY A 426 -15.92 20.18 9.12
N GLU A 427 -16.67 20.51 10.17
CA GLU A 427 -16.84 19.70 11.39
C GLU A 427 -17.54 18.34 11.17
N ASN A 428 -18.26 18.22 10.06
CA ASN A 428 -19.02 17.02 9.66
C ASN A 428 -18.32 16.21 8.57
N SER A 429 -17.11 16.61 8.15
CA SER A 429 -16.34 15.84 7.16
C SER A 429 -15.97 14.47 7.69
N PHE A 430 -15.83 13.50 6.79
CA PHE A 430 -15.39 12.14 7.15
C PHE A 430 -14.00 12.14 7.81
N PHE A 431 -13.11 13.06 7.41
CA PHE A 431 -11.79 13.23 8.02
C PHE A 431 -11.87 13.69 9.49
N VAL A 432 -12.75 14.65 9.81
CA VAL A 432 -12.95 15.11 11.20
C VAL A 432 -13.65 14.04 12.02
N LYS A 433 -14.65 13.36 11.46
CA LYS A 433 -15.37 12.25 12.13
C LYS A 433 -14.43 11.11 12.54
N ARG A 434 -13.45 10.78 11.70
CA ARG A 434 -12.41 9.79 12.02
C ARG A 434 -11.63 10.14 13.29
N GLU A 435 -11.22 11.40 13.45
CA GLU A 435 -10.51 11.88 14.63
C GLU A 435 -11.40 11.87 15.89
N LYS A 436 -12.72 12.07 15.76
CA LYS A 436 -13.67 12.10 16.89
C LYS A 436 -13.85 10.76 17.60
N ILE A 437 -13.53 9.65 16.96
CA ILE A 437 -13.54 8.33 17.60
C ILE A 437 -12.18 7.64 17.57
N ASP A 438 -11.16 8.29 17.00
CA ASP A 438 -9.86 7.70 16.75
C ASP A 438 -9.95 6.42 15.90
N GLU A 439 -10.67 6.49 14.77
CA GLU A 439 -10.84 5.42 13.78
C GLU A 439 -9.53 5.20 13.00
N TYR A 440 -8.57 4.66 13.73
CA TYR A 440 -7.24 4.30 13.32
C TYR A 440 -6.91 2.93 13.94
N GLY A 441 -5.74 2.41 13.63
CA GLY A 441 -5.29 1.08 14.03
C GLY A 441 -5.50 0.07 12.91
N TRP A 442 -4.73 -1.01 12.95
CA TRP A 442 -4.66 -2.00 11.88
C TRP A 442 -6.00 -2.66 11.51
N ARG A 443 -6.97 -2.67 12.44
CA ARG A 443 -8.32 -3.24 12.28
C ARG A 443 -9.36 -2.22 11.81
N ASN A 444 -9.27 -0.97 12.27
CA ASN A 444 -10.37 0.00 12.18
C ASN A 444 -10.13 1.08 11.11
N PHE A 445 -8.88 1.40 10.81
CA PHE A 445 -8.56 2.39 9.78
C PHE A 445 -9.14 1.94 8.43
N GLY A 446 -9.80 2.85 7.72
CA GLY A 446 -10.44 2.58 6.43
C GLY A 446 -11.96 2.39 6.47
N ASP A 447 -12.55 2.12 7.64
CA ASP A 447 -14.01 2.18 7.81
C ASP A 447 -14.50 3.63 7.99
N VAL A 448 -15.80 3.80 8.31
CA VAL A 448 -16.41 5.11 8.53
C VAL A 448 -17.27 5.09 9.79
N TYR A 449 -17.07 6.10 10.64
CA TYR A 449 -17.82 6.30 11.87
C TYR A 449 -19.32 6.50 11.59
N ALA A 450 -20.14 5.58 12.10
CA ALA A 450 -21.60 5.63 12.02
C ALA A 450 -22.20 6.57 13.08
N ASP A 451 -21.85 7.85 12.98
CA ASP A 451 -22.27 8.89 13.95
C ASP A 451 -23.79 9.06 14.08
N HIS A 452 -24.55 8.68 13.05
CA HIS A 452 -26.02 8.69 13.09
C HIS A 452 -26.61 7.75 14.16
N GLU A 453 -25.90 6.68 14.54
CA GLU A 453 -26.32 5.79 15.63
C GLU A 453 -26.11 6.42 17.02
N THR A 454 -25.38 7.54 17.08
CA THR A 454 -24.99 8.20 18.34
C THR A 454 -25.85 9.41 18.69
N VAL A 455 -26.85 9.75 17.85
CA VAL A 455 -27.69 10.97 17.99
C VAL A 455 -28.38 11.09 19.35
N PHE A 456 -28.73 9.97 19.99
CA PHE A 456 -29.37 9.94 21.31
C PHE A 456 -28.45 9.49 22.44
N HIS A 457 -27.16 9.26 22.14
CA HIS A 457 -26.18 8.87 23.13
C HIS A 457 -25.88 10.05 24.06
N LYS A 458 -25.92 9.80 25.37
CA LYS A 458 -25.66 10.81 26.41
C LYS A 458 -24.42 10.49 27.26
N GLY A 459 -23.72 9.40 26.94
CA GLY A 459 -22.52 9.00 27.68
C GLY A 459 -21.34 9.93 27.38
N GLU A 460 -20.42 10.03 28.33
CA GLU A 460 -19.22 10.88 28.20
C GLU A 460 -18.22 10.35 27.17
N ARG A 461 -18.22 9.04 26.90
CA ARG A 461 -17.38 8.41 25.87
C ARG A 461 -18.14 8.28 24.56
N PRO A 462 -17.49 8.48 23.40
CA PRO A 462 -18.11 8.20 22.11
C PRO A 462 -18.67 6.77 22.05
N LEU A 463 -19.88 6.62 21.52
CA LEU A 463 -20.42 5.32 21.18
C LEU A 463 -19.74 4.86 19.90
N VAL A 464 -18.99 3.75 19.97
CA VAL A 464 -18.27 3.21 18.81
C VAL A 464 -19.25 2.47 17.91
N SER A 465 -19.35 2.92 16.66
CA SER A 465 -20.06 2.20 15.61
C SER A 465 -19.46 2.52 14.25
N HIS A 466 -19.51 1.58 13.32
CA HIS A 466 -18.96 1.74 11.98
C HIS A 466 -19.98 1.30 10.94
N TYR A 467 -19.99 1.98 9.79
CA TYR A 467 -20.91 1.63 8.72
C TYR A 467 -20.63 0.23 8.16
N ASN A 468 -19.39 -0.28 8.18
CA ASN A 468 -19.04 -1.55 7.53
C ASN A 468 -19.54 -1.60 6.07
N ASN A 469 -19.35 -0.49 5.36
CA ASN A 469 -19.89 -0.21 4.02
C ASN A 469 -21.44 -0.27 3.89
N GLN A 470 -22.19 -0.13 4.98
CA GLN A 470 -23.63 0.18 4.91
C GLN A 470 -23.83 1.48 4.11
N TYR A 471 -24.85 1.47 3.24
CA TYR A 471 -25.17 2.55 2.28
C TYR A 471 -24.13 2.75 1.15
N ASP A 472 -23.25 1.79 0.91
CA ASP A 472 -22.33 1.77 -0.25
C ASP A 472 -21.46 3.04 -0.36
N LEU A 473 -20.91 3.48 0.78
CA LEU A 473 -20.04 4.66 0.84
C LEU A 473 -18.83 4.53 -0.08
N ILE A 474 -18.21 3.35 -0.18
CA ILE A 474 -17.06 3.12 -1.06
C ILE A 474 -17.43 3.43 -2.53
N TYR A 475 -18.59 2.93 -2.99
CA TYR A 475 -19.08 3.23 -4.33
C TYR A 475 -19.31 4.73 -4.51
N SER A 476 -19.94 5.37 -3.52
CA SER A 476 -20.23 6.81 -3.56
C SER A 476 -18.97 7.66 -3.63
N PHE A 477 -17.94 7.34 -2.84
CA PHE A 477 -16.65 8.04 -2.85
C PHE A 477 -15.93 7.89 -4.19
N LEU A 478 -15.79 6.66 -4.69
CA LEU A 478 -15.14 6.43 -5.97
C LEU A 478 -15.93 7.07 -7.13
N PHE A 479 -17.27 7.08 -7.07
CA PHE A 479 -18.10 7.76 -8.05
C PHE A 479 -17.90 9.29 -8.03
N GLN A 480 -17.79 9.92 -6.85
CA GLN A 480 -17.44 11.34 -6.74
C GLN A 480 -16.03 11.63 -7.26
N PHE A 481 -15.06 10.75 -6.99
CA PHE A 481 -13.72 10.88 -7.55
C PHE A 481 -13.74 10.89 -9.08
N LEU A 482 -14.45 9.93 -9.71
CA LEU A 482 -14.58 9.88 -11.17
C LEU A 482 -15.28 11.12 -11.76
N ARG A 483 -16.19 11.77 -11.02
CA ARG A 483 -16.89 12.99 -11.45
C ARG A 483 -16.07 14.26 -11.30
N THR A 484 -15.27 14.36 -10.25
CA THR A 484 -14.65 15.63 -9.82
C THR A 484 -13.14 15.66 -9.99
N GLY A 485 -12.50 14.49 -10.03
CA GLY A 485 -11.04 14.38 -9.91
C GLY A 485 -10.49 14.82 -8.55
N ASP A 486 -11.34 15.09 -7.55
CA ASP A 486 -10.89 15.47 -6.22
C ASP A 486 -10.37 14.24 -5.47
N ARG A 487 -9.05 14.20 -5.31
CA ARG A 487 -8.32 13.11 -4.63
C ARG A 487 -8.85 12.78 -3.25
N ARG A 488 -9.46 13.73 -2.52
CA ARG A 488 -9.99 13.45 -1.17
C ARG A 488 -11.06 12.36 -1.18
N TRP A 489 -11.88 12.32 -2.23
CA TRP A 489 -12.83 11.23 -2.45
C TRP A 489 -12.15 9.90 -2.72
N PHE A 490 -11.07 9.91 -3.51
CA PHE A 490 -10.29 8.71 -3.77
C PHE A 490 -9.66 8.17 -2.48
N THR A 491 -9.07 9.07 -1.67
CA THR A 491 -8.51 8.73 -0.35
C THR A 491 -9.53 8.04 0.54
N LEU A 492 -10.74 8.59 0.69
CA LEU A 492 -11.81 7.94 1.48
C LEU A 492 -12.24 6.58 0.92
N GLY A 493 -12.14 6.36 -0.40
CA GLY A 493 -12.54 5.11 -1.04
C GLY A 493 -11.44 4.05 -1.16
N GLU A 494 -10.16 4.42 -1.03
CA GLU A 494 -9.01 3.52 -1.19
C GLU A 494 -8.37 3.06 0.13
N GLU A 495 -8.65 3.75 1.23
CA GLU A 495 -7.98 3.48 2.51
C GLU A 495 -8.18 2.02 2.99
N PRO A 496 -7.12 1.36 3.51
CA PRO A 496 -7.00 -0.10 3.59
C PRO A 496 -7.45 -0.77 4.88
#